data_AF-A0A3M4M262-F1
#
_entry.id   AF-A0A3M4M262-F1
#
_cell.length_a   1.000
_cell.length_b   1.000
_cell.length_c   1.000
_cell.angle_alpha   90.00
_cell.angle_beta   90.00
_cell.angle_gamma   90.00
#
_symmetry.space_group_name_H-M   'P 1'
#
loop_
_entity.id
_entity.type
_entity.pdbx_description
1 polymer ?
#
loop_
_entity_poly.entity_id
_entity_poly.type
_entity_poly.pdbx_seq_one_letter_code
_entity_poly.pdbx_strand_id
1 'polypeptide(L)'
;MRQPRSSRPMELLLVIVDASASTRRHQALSQAKGVLVEMFDDAYRRRARLALLTASGNAPRWQHQGLKASAALRPWLDALGAGGGTPLLAAIEQAAQWLKLRHKRYPAERQRVLILTDGRLKDISECAALECESLLIDIEKGPIRLGRARELADRLGAGYRHIDELAALR
;
A
#
# COMPACT_ATOMS: atom_id res chain seq x y z
N MET A 1 22.65 20.13 31.33
CA MET A 1 21.28 19.88 30.82
C MET A 1 21.39 19.40 29.37
N ARG A 2 21.08 18.13 29.08
CA ARG A 2 21.06 17.59 27.70
C ARG A 2 19.77 18.06 27.03
N GLN A 3 19.87 18.86 25.98
CA GLN A 3 18.71 19.22 25.16
C GLN A 3 18.04 17.93 24.64
N PRO A 4 16.70 17.78 24.75
CA PRO A 4 16.02 16.69 24.09
C PRO A 4 16.25 16.84 22.59
N ARG A 5 16.88 15.82 21.98
CA ARG A 5 17.02 15.72 20.53
C ARG A 5 15.62 15.88 19.94
N SER A 6 15.40 16.93 19.15
CA SER A 6 14.13 17.19 18.48
C SER A 6 13.64 15.88 17.83
N SER A 7 12.66 15.20 18.43
CA SER A 7 12.09 14.00 17.81
C SER A 7 11.24 14.51 16.67
N ARG A 8 11.78 14.51 15.44
CA ARG A 8 10.97 14.68 14.24
C ARG A 8 9.79 13.70 14.34
N PRO A 9 8.55 14.13 14.03
CA PRO A 9 7.41 13.22 14.03
C PRO A 9 7.79 11.99 13.20
N MET A 10 7.66 10.81 13.81
CA MET A 10 7.96 9.57 13.12
C MET A 10 6.91 9.41 12.01
N GLU A 11 7.34 9.12 10.80
CA GLU A 11 6.45 8.79 9.69
C GLU A 11 6.30 7.28 9.60
N LEU A 12 5.12 6.83 9.24
CA LEU A 12 4.82 5.45 8.91
C LEU A 12 4.20 5.39 7.52
N LEU A 13 4.80 4.61 6.63
CA LEU A 13 4.19 4.23 5.37
C LEU A 13 3.76 2.76 5.45
N LEU A 14 2.45 2.53 5.41
CA LEU A 14 1.83 1.23 5.23
C LEU A 14 1.60 1.00 3.73
N VAL A 15 2.11 -0.09 3.19
CA VAL A 15 1.81 -0.51 1.81
C VAL A 15 0.96 -1.76 1.81
N ILE A 16 -0.16 -1.69 1.11
CA ILE A 16 -1.10 -2.79 0.86
C ILE A 16 -0.99 -3.15 -0.63
N VAL A 17 -0.64 -4.40 -0.93
CA VAL A 17 -0.51 -4.87 -2.32
C VAL A 17 -1.45 -6.01 -2.60
N ASP A 18 -2.30 -5.86 -3.62
CA ASP A 18 -3.02 -6.95 -4.26
C ASP A 18 -2.06 -7.75 -5.15
N ALA A 19 -1.65 -8.93 -4.67
CA ALA A 19 -0.63 -9.75 -5.31
C ALA A 19 -1.23 -10.95 -6.08
N SER A 20 -2.41 -10.77 -6.68
CA SER A 20 -3.07 -11.84 -7.41
C SER A 20 -2.37 -12.24 -8.72
N ALA A 21 -2.20 -13.54 -8.88
CA ALA A 21 -1.52 -14.18 -9.99
C ALA A 21 -2.45 -14.25 -11.21
N SER A 22 -2.33 -13.28 -12.12
CA SER A 22 -2.79 -13.46 -13.50
C SER A 22 -1.75 -12.87 -14.45
N THR A 23 -1.60 -13.40 -15.66
CA THR A 23 -0.53 -13.01 -16.59
C THR A 23 -0.53 -11.51 -16.89
N ARG A 24 -1.71 -10.90 -17.03
CA ARG A 24 -1.86 -9.45 -17.23
C ARG A 24 -1.44 -8.65 -15.98
N ARG A 25 -1.80 -9.14 -14.79
CA ARG A 25 -1.38 -8.54 -13.52
C ARG A 25 0.11 -8.69 -13.28
N HIS A 26 0.76 -9.76 -13.74
CA HIS A 26 2.22 -9.91 -13.58
C HIS A 26 2.99 -8.77 -14.26
N GLN A 27 2.56 -8.35 -15.47
CA GLN A 27 3.20 -7.23 -16.16
C GLN A 27 2.93 -5.90 -15.47
N ALA A 28 1.70 -5.66 -15.00
CA ALA A 28 1.35 -4.46 -14.24
C ALA A 28 2.10 -4.41 -12.89
N LEU A 29 2.23 -5.55 -12.22
CA LEU A 29 2.93 -5.70 -10.96
C LEU A 29 4.44 -5.51 -11.12
N SER A 30 5.03 -5.90 -12.25
CA SER A 30 6.44 -5.59 -12.55
C SER A 30 6.71 -4.08 -12.55
N GLN A 31 5.84 -3.29 -13.17
CA GLN A 31 5.94 -1.82 -13.11
C GLN A 31 5.69 -1.30 -11.69
N ALA A 32 4.71 -1.88 -10.99
CA ALA A 32 4.40 -1.50 -9.62
C ALA A 32 5.58 -1.74 -8.68
N LYS A 33 6.34 -2.84 -8.87
CA LYS A 33 7.59 -3.10 -8.13
C LYS A 33 8.60 -1.96 -8.33
N GLY A 34 8.73 -1.44 -9.55
CA GLY A 34 9.59 -0.28 -9.84
C GLY A 34 9.20 0.97 -9.04
N VAL A 35 7.89 1.27 -9.00
CA VAL A 35 7.35 2.40 -8.20
C VAL A 35 7.57 2.15 -6.70
N LEU A 36 7.36 0.92 -6.21
CA LEU A 36 7.57 0.55 -4.82
C LEU A 36 9.03 0.70 -4.39
N VAL A 37 9.99 0.38 -5.25
CA VAL A 37 11.43 0.60 -4.97
C VAL A 37 11.70 2.09 -4.72
N GLU A 38 11.24 2.97 -5.61
CA GLU A 38 11.45 4.42 -5.45
C GLU A 38 10.77 4.97 -4.19
N MET A 39 9.55 4.52 -3.90
CA MET A 39 8.81 4.90 -2.70
C MET A 39 9.49 4.42 -1.42
N PHE A 40 10.06 3.21 -1.41
CA PHE A 40 10.82 2.69 -0.27
C PHE A 40 12.14 3.42 -0.07
N ASP A 41 12.82 3.79 -1.16
CA ASP A 41 14.03 4.62 -1.09
C ASP A 41 13.70 6.01 -0.54
N ASP A 42 12.56 6.60 -0.92
CA ASP A 42 12.11 7.87 -0.34
C ASP A 42 11.76 7.76 1.14
N ALA A 43 11.01 6.73 1.52
CA ALA A 43 10.71 6.41 2.90
C ALA A 43 12.00 6.19 3.73
N TYR A 44 13.01 5.55 3.14
CA TYR A 44 14.32 5.39 3.76
C TYR A 44 15.02 6.71 4.02
N ARG A 45 15.08 7.60 3.02
CA ARG A 45 15.66 8.94 3.16
C ARG A 45 14.95 9.76 4.23
N ARG A 46 13.62 9.65 4.32
CA ARG A 46 12.78 10.30 5.34
C ARG A 46 12.88 9.66 6.73
N ARG A 47 13.53 8.50 6.83
CA ARG A 47 13.56 7.65 8.04
C ARG A 47 12.16 7.23 8.50
N ALA A 48 11.24 7.09 7.56
CA ALA A 48 9.91 6.55 7.82
C ALA A 48 10.00 5.06 8.18
N ARG A 49 9.07 4.62 9.02
CA ARG A 49 8.84 3.21 9.31
C ARG A 49 7.99 2.62 8.18
N LEU A 50 8.24 1.36 7.86
CA LEU A 50 7.48 0.62 6.86
C LEU A 50 6.65 -0.48 7.53
N ALA A 51 5.41 -0.59 7.08
CA ALA A 51 4.57 -1.75 7.32
C ALA A 51 4.06 -2.26 5.96
N LEU A 52 4.01 -3.58 5.79
CA LEU A 52 3.72 -4.22 4.52
C LEU A 52 2.66 -5.29 4.71
N LEU A 53 1.60 -5.19 3.93
CA LEU A 53 0.46 -6.10 3.94
C LEU A 53 0.18 -6.58 2.52
N THR A 54 0.19 -7.88 2.32
CA THR A 54 -0.07 -8.49 1.00
C THR A 54 -1.43 -9.17 1.03
N ALA A 55 -2.30 -8.81 0.07
CA ALA A 55 -3.54 -9.51 -0.20
C ALA A 55 -3.29 -10.55 -1.30
N SER A 56 -3.17 -11.82 -0.90
CA SER A 56 -2.97 -12.96 -1.81
C SER A 56 -3.53 -14.23 -1.18
N GLY A 57 -4.05 -15.17 -1.98
CA GLY A 57 -4.61 -16.40 -1.45
C GLY A 57 -5.97 -16.18 -0.79
N ASN A 58 -6.17 -16.81 0.36
CA ASN A 58 -7.44 -16.80 1.08
C ASN A 58 -7.50 -15.76 2.22
N ALA A 59 -6.36 -15.17 2.61
CA ALA A 59 -6.31 -14.21 3.71
C ALA A 59 -5.18 -13.17 3.53
N PRO A 60 -5.35 -11.94 4.05
CA PRO A 60 -4.27 -10.94 4.10
C PRO A 60 -3.09 -11.44 4.94
N ARG A 61 -1.87 -11.11 4.52
CA ARG A 61 -0.63 -11.49 5.22
C ARG A 61 0.23 -10.28 5.52
N TRP A 62 0.45 -10.02 6.81
CA TRP A 62 1.44 -9.05 7.27
C TRP A 62 2.83 -9.60 7.02
N GLN A 63 3.66 -8.81 6.34
CA GLN A 63 5.02 -9.20 5.97
C GLN A 63 6.00 -8.51 6.90
N HIS A 64 5.76 -7.23 7.16
CA HIS A 64 6.54 -6.42 8.09
C HIS A 64 5.64 -5.42 8.81
N GLN A 65 5.91 -5.15 10.09
CA GLN A 65 5.14 -4.20 10.91
C GLN A 65 6.07 -3.22 11.63
N GLY A 66 6.43 -2.12 10.95
CA GLY A 66 7.15 -1.00 11.55
C GLY A 66 8.67 -1.16 11.57
N LEU A 67 9.25 -1.78 10.53
CA LEU A 67 10.70 -1.81 10.30
C LEU A 67 11.21 -0.46 9.80
N LYS A 68 12.51 -0.19 9.96
CA LYS A 68 13.16 0.86 9.18
C LYS A 68 13.22 0.40 7.72
N ALA A 69 12.91 1.30 6.78
CA ALA A 69 13.12 0.99 5.37
C ALA A 69 14.56 0.50 5.15
N SER A 70 14.73 -0.56 4.37
CA SER A 70 16.04 -1.14 4.09
C SER A 70 15.98 -2.03 2.86
N ALA A 71 17.16 -2.37 2.32
CA ALA A 71 17.31 -3.31 1.20
C ALA A 71 16.72 -4.71 1.48
N ALA A 72 16.41 -5.04 2.74
CA ALA A 72 15.80 -6.30 3.14
C ALA A 72 14.38 -6.53 2.56
N LEU A 73 13.79 -5.53 1.90
CA LEU A 73 12.48 -5.64 1.24
C LEU A 73 12.55 -6.22 -0.17
N ARG A 74 13.75 -6.43 -0.74
CA ARG A 74 13.92 -6.99 -2.09
C ARG A 74 13.28 -8.39 -2.25
N PRO A 75 13.53 -9.36 -1.34
CA PRO A 75 12.91 -10.68 -1.45
C PRO A 75 11.37 -10.63 -1.37
N TRP A 76 10.83 -9.70 -0.58
CA TRP A 76 9.39 -9.47 -0.51
C TRP A 76 8.84 -8.95 -1.84
N LEU A 77 9.50 -7.94 -2.45
CA LEU A 77 9.12 -7.43 -3.77
C LEU A 77 9.14 -8.54 -4.83
N ASP A 78 10.17 -9.39 -4.81
CA ASP A 78 10.32 -10.48 -5.78
C ASP A 78 9.19 -11.51 -5.64
N ALA A 79 8.76 -11.81 -4.41
CA ALA A 79 7.66 -12.73 -4.10
C ALA A 79 6.25 -12.21 -4.47
N LEU A 80 6.08 -10.91 -4.76
CA LEU A 80 4.79 -10.37 -5.20
C LEU A 80 4.39 -10.97 -6.56
N GLY A 81 3.16 -11.50 -6.62
CA GLY A 81 2.56 -12.10 -7.82
C GLY A 81 2.46 -13.63 -7.79
N ALA A 82 2.99 -14.29 -6.73
CA ALA A 82 3.09 -15.74 -6.65
C ALA A 82 1.82 -16.49 -6.17
N GLY A 83 0.65 -15.86 -6.06
CA GLY A 83 -0.55 -16.51 -5.50
C GLY A 83 -1.87 -16.10 -6.15
N GLY A 84 -2.84 -17.02 -6.24
CA GLY A 84 -4.21 -16.73 -6.72
C GLY A 84 -5.13 -16.17 -5.64
N GLY A 85 -6.22 -15.49 -6.03
CA GLY A 85 -7.19 -14.88 -5.10
C GLY A 85 -6.76 -13.53 -4.51
N THR A 86 -7.74 -12.72 -4.08
CA THR A 86 -7.51 -11.36 -3.55
C THR A 86 -8.47 -11.04 -2.40
N PRO A 87 -8.01 -11.14 -1.14
CA PRO A 87 -8.75 -10.66 0.03
C PRO A 87 -8.43 -9.19 0.32
N LEU A 88 -8.47 -8.31 -0.68
CA LEU A 88 -8.02 -6.92 -0.53
C LEU A 88 -8.87 -6.13 0.47
N LEU A 89 -10.18 -6.34 0.50
CA LEU A 89 -11.07 -5.67 1.46
C LEU A 89 -10.73 -6.08 2.89
N ALA A 90 -10.56 -7.38 3.13
CA ALA A 90 -10.10 -7.88 4.41
C ALA A 90 -8.71 -7.32 4.78
N ALA A 91 -7.83 -7.07 3.80
CA ALA A 91 -6.54 -6.45 4.05
C ALA A 91 -6.69 -4.98 4.47
N ILE A 92 -7.56 -4.23 3.81
CA ILE A 92 -7.89 -2.84 4.15
C ILE A 92 -8.51 -2.76 5.56
N GLU A 93 -9.45 -3.65 5.89
CA GLU A 93 -10.06 -3.71 7.22
C GLU A 93 -9.04 -4.00 8.32
N GLN A 94 -8.18 -5.01 8.12
CA GLN A 94 -7.11 -5.33 9.05
C GLN A 94 -6.12 -4.16 9.20
N ALA A 95 -5.80 -3.49 8.10
CA ALA A 95 -4.96 -2.29 8.10
C ALA A 95 -5.63 -1.16 8.91
N ALA A 96 -6.92 -0.88 8.69
CA ALA A 96 -7.65 0.16 9.40
C ALA A 96 -7.67 -0.09 10.92
N GLN A 97 -7.92 -1.33 11.35
CA GLN A 97 -7.87 -1.71 12.77
C GLN A 97 -6.47 -1.51 13.36
N TRP A 98 -5.43 -1.94 12.64
CA TRP A 98 -4.05 -1.80 13.07
C TRP A 98 -3.61 -0.33 13.16
N LEU A 99 -3.98 0.50 12.18
CA LEU A 99 -3.71 1.94 12.17
C LEU A 99 -4.39 2.65 13.34
N LYS A 100 -5.65 2.32 13.66
CA LYS A 100 -6.37 2.86 14.82
C LYS A 100 -5.66 2.55 16.14
N LEU A 101 -5.26 1.30 16.35
CA LEU A 101 -4.49 0.91 17.55
C LEU A 101 -3.13 1.61 17.62
N ARG A 102 -2.48 1.76 16.47
CA ARG A 102 -1.18 2.41 16.38
C ARG A 102 -1.25 3.91 16.62
N HIS A 103 -2.30 4.58 16.13
CA HIS A 103 -2.53 6.01 16.35
C HIS A 103 -2.75 6.28 17.85
N LYS A 104 -3.51 5.42 18.55
CA LYS A 104 -3.65 5.50 20.01
C LYS A 104 -2.32 5.39 20.74
N ARG A 105 -1.40 4.54 20.25
CA ARG A 105 -0.08 4.33 20.86
C ARG A 105 0.93 5.43 20.51
N TYR A 106 0.85 5.99 19.30
CA TYR A 106 1.77 6.99 18.78
C TYR A 106 0.99 8.15 18.11
N PRO A 107 0.32 9.01 18.90
CA PRO A 107 -0.58 10.03 18.35
C PRO A 107 0.11 11.10 17.49
N ALA A 108 1.42 11.31 17.70
CA ALA A 108 2.23 12.23 16.91
C ALA A 108 2.86 11.58 15.65
N GLU A 109 2.66 10.27 15.43
CA GLU A 109 3.16 9.56 14.24
C GLU A 109 2.27 9.85 13.03
N ARG A 110 2.86 10.37 11.95
CA ARG A 110 2.12 10.62 10.71
C ARG A 110 1.96 9.31 9.95
N GLN A 111 0.74 8.84 9.78
CA GLN A 111 0.41 7.60 9.09
C GLN A 111 0.03 7.88 7.64
N ARG A 112 0.64 7.13 6.72
CA ARG A 112 0.34 7.14 5.29
C ARG A 112 0.04 5.73 4.82
N VAL A 113 -0.94 5.58 3.95
CA VAL A 113 -1.31 4.29 3.34
C VAL A 113 -1.16 4.37 1.83
N LEU A 114 -0.46 3.40 1.26
CA LEU A 114 -0.37 3.18 -0.17
C LEU A 114 -1.05 1.87 -0.53
N ILE A 115 -2.01 1.90 -1.45
CA ILE A 115 -2.75 0.71 -1.89
C ILE A 115 -2.45 0.47 -3.36
N LEU A 116 -2.03 -0.73 -3.74
CA LEU A 116 -1.79 -1.11 -5.12
C LEU A 116 -2.76 -2.23 -5.49
N THR A 117 -3.64 -1.98 -6.47
CA THR A 117 -4.64 -2.95 -6.93
C THR A 117 -5.06 -2.66 -8.37
N ASP A 118 -5.53 -3.69 -9.08
CA ASP A 118 -6.15 -3.54 -10.41
C ASP A 118 -7.67 -3.35 -10.34
N GLY A 119 -8.22 -3.12 -9.14
CA GLY A 119 -9.62 -2.80 -8.92
C GLY A 119 -10.59 -3.95 -9.19
N ARG A 120 -10.13 -5.18 -9.42
CA ARG A 120 -11.00 -6.33 -9.75
C ARG A 120 -11.68 -6.94 -8.52
N LEU A 121 -12.27 -6.09 -7.69
CA LEU A 121 -13.12 -6.45 -6.56
C LEU A 121 -14.57 -6.59 -7.02
N LYS A 122 -15.29 -7.57 -6.47
CA LYS A 122 -16.69 -7.84 -6.85
C LYS A 122 -17.69 -6.96 -6.10
N ASP A 123 -17.42 -6.66 -4.83
CA ASP A 123 -18.30 -5.87 -3.97
C ASP A 123 -17.41 -4.99 -3.08
N ILE A 124 -17.60 -3.67 -3.12
CA ILE A 124 -16.84 -2.68 -2.32
C ILE A 124 -17.74 -1.88 -1.40
N SER A 125 -18.99 -2.33 -1.22
CA SER A 125 -20.04 -1.60 -0.51
C SER A 125 -19.73 -1.41 0.98
N GLU A 126 -19.09 -2.39 1.60
CA GLU A 126 -18.77 -2.42 3.03
C GLU A 126 -17.42 -1.75 3.37
N CYS A 127 -16.71 -1.20 2.37
CA CYS A 127 -15.39 -0.62 2.59
C CYS A 127 -15.49 0.75 3.27
N ALA A 128 -14.98 0.84 4.50
CA ALA A 128 -14.95 2.08 5.28
C ALA A 128 -13.77 2.99 4.90
N ALA A 129 -13.96 4.29 5.05
CA ALA A 129 -12.91 5.29 4.83
C ALA A 129 -11.70 5.07 5.76
N LEU A 130 -10.51 5.40 5.24
CA LEU A 130 -9.28 5.42 6.03
C LEU A 130 -9.12 6.78 6.71
N GLU A 131 -8.91 6.79 8.03
CA GLU A 131 -8.75 8.01 8.83
C GLU A 131 -7.33 8.61 8.74
N CYS A 132 -6.65 8.43 7.61
CA CYS A 132 -5.27 8.90 7.40
C CYS A 132 -4.99 9.19 5.93
N GLU A 133 -3.85 9.86 5.66
CA GLU A 133 -3.42 10.17 4.30
C GLU A 133 -3.24 8.86 3.51
N SER A 134 -4.02 8.68 2.46
CA SER A 134 -4.03 7.44 1.67
C SER A 134 -3.97 7.73 0.18
N LEU A 135 -3.27 6.86 -0.55
CA LEU A 135 -3.14 6.90 -2.00
C LEU A 135 -3.38 5.51 -2.56
N LEU A 136 -4.29 5.40 -3.51
CA LEU A 136 -4.50 4.21 -4.31
C LEU A 136 -3.81 4.38 -5.67
N ILE A 137 -2.91 3.45 -5.98
CA ILE A 137 -2.31 3.28 -7.29
C ILE A 137 -3.07 2.18 -8.02
N ASP A 138 -3.74 2.59 -9.08
CA ASP A 138 -4.44 1.69 -10.00
C ASP A 138 -3.43 1.06 -10.96
N ILE A 139 -3.30 -0.26 -10.87
CA ILE A 139 -2.46 -1.07 -11.76
C ILE A 139 -3.28 -1.80 -12.83
N GLU A 140 -4.54 -1.42 -13.04
CA GLU A 140 -5.37 -1.93 -14.12
C GLU A 140 -4.72 -1.64 -15.47
N LYS A 141 -4.38 -2.70 -16.21
CA LYS A 141 -3.92 -2.59 -17.60
C LYS A 141 -4.91 -3.31 -18.50
N GLY A 142 -5.33 -2.64 -19.57
CA GLY A 142 -6.26 -3.19 -20.55
C GLY A 142 -6.83 -2.10 -21.46
N PRO A 143 -7.35 -2.47 -22.63
CA PRO A 143 -7.95 -1.52 -23.58
C PRO A 143 -9.24 -0.87 -23.03
N ILE A 144 -9.90 -1.53 -22.07
CA ILE A 144 -11.09 -1.03 -21.39
C ILE A 144 -10.78 -1.03 -19.89
N ARG A 145 -10.90 0.13 -19.25
CA ARG A 145 -10.75 0.32 -17.81
C ARG A 145 -12.11 0.18 -17.14
N LEU A 146 -12.20 -0.65 -16.10
CA LEU A 146 -13.45 -0.87 -15.38
C LEU A 146 -13.73 0.25 -14.36
N GLY A 147 -12.73 1.05 -14.01
CA GLY A 147 -12.89 2.22 -13.13
C GLY A 147 -13.13 1.90 -11.66
N ARG A 148 -13.14 0.61 -11.28
CA ARG A 148 -13.43 0.15 -9.90
C ARG A 148 -12.38 0.58 -8.88
N ALA A 149 -11.13 0.69 -9.29
CA ALA A 149 -10.05 1.20 -8.43
C ALA A 149 -10.30 2.66 -8.02
N ARG A 150 -10.91 3.46 -8.90
CA ARG A 150 -11.30 4.84 -8.60
C ARG A 150 -12.46 4.88 -7.61
N GLU A 151 -13.51 4.08 -7.83
CA GLU A 151 -14.62 3.98 -6.89
C GLU A 151 -14.14 3.55 -5.49
N LEU A 152 -13.20 2.59 -5.43
CA LEU A 152 -12.57 2.19 -4.18
C LEU A 152 -11.81 3.36 -3.53
N ALA A 153 -11.02 4.11 -4.29
CA ALA A 153 -10.30 5.27 -3.77
C ALA A 153 -11.26 6.32 -3.17
N ASP A 154 -12.35 6.62 -3.88
CA ASP A 154 -13.37 7.58 -3.42
C ASP A 154 -14.02 7.13 -2.10
N ARG A 155 -14.39 5.84 -1.98
CA ARG A 155 -14.95 5.27 -0.74
C ARG A 155 -13.96 5.30 0.42
N LEU A 156 -12.68 5.07 0.12
CA LEU A 156 -11.61 5.10 1.12
C LEU A 156 -11.26 6.52 1.56
N GLY A 157 -11.70 7.55 0.84
CA GLY A 157 -11.18 8.91 0.98
C GLY A 157 -9.72 9.04 0.55
N ALA A 158 -9.26 8.14 -0.32
CA ALA A 158 -7.89 8.07 -0.80
C ALA A 158 -7.69 8.88 -2.08
N GLY A 159 -6.49 9.47 -2.24
CA GLY A 159 -6.06 9.96 -3.54
C GLY A 159 -6.02 8.81 -4.56
N TYR A 160 -6.24 9.12 -5.83
CA TYR A 160 -6.15 8.16 -6.93
C TYR A 160 -5.05 8.55 -7.92
N ARG A 161 -4.24 7.59 -8.33
CA ARG A 161 -3.29 7.71 -9.46
C ARG A 161 -3.28 6.43 -10.27
N HIS A 162 -3.23 6.55 -11.59
CA HIS A 162 -3.01 5.39 -12.44
C HIS A 162 -1.50 5.12 -12.58
N ILE A 163 -1.09 3.85 -12.65
CA ILE A 163 0.33 3.50 -12.73
C ILE A 163 1.04 4.09 -13.95
N ASP A 164 0.33 4.23 -15.07
CA ASP A 164 0.87 4.85 -16.28
C ASP A 164 1.19 6.35 -16.09
N GLU A 165 0.44 7.06 -15.24
CA GLU A 165 0.71 8.48 -14.91
C GLU A 165 1.99 8.62 -14.08
N LEU A 166 2.30 7.61 -13.25
CA LEU A 166 3.53 7.57 -12.46
C LEU A 166 4.74 7.18 -13.31
N ALA A 167 4.55 6.29 -14.29
CA ALA A 167 5.60 5.91 -15.22
C ALA A 167 5.97 7.06 -16.18
N ALA A 168 5.03 7.94 -16.52
CA ALA A 168 5.23 9.08 -17.41
C ALA A 168 5.98 10.27 -16.75
N LEU A 169 6.11 10.27 -15.42
CA LEU A 169 6.84 11.31 -14.66
C LEU A 169 8.36 11.03 -14.56
N ARG A 170 8.86 10.06 -15.34
CA ARG A 170 10.27 9.67 -15.41
C ARG A 170 10.96 10.25 -16.63
#